data_AF-A0A967P5Z9-F1
#
_entry.id   AF-A0A967P5Z9-F1
#
_cell.length_a   1.000
_cell.length_b   1.000
_cell.length_c   1.000
_cell.angle_alpha   90.00
_cell.angle_beta   90.00
_cell.angle_gamma   90.00
#
_symmetry.space_group_name_H-M   'P 1'
#
loop_
_entity.id
_entity.type
_entity.pdbx_description
1 polymer ?
#
loop_
_entity_poly.entity_id
_entity_poly.type
_entity_poly.pdbx_seq_one_letter_code
_entity_poly.pdbx_strand_id
1 'polypeptide(L)'
;MRWAALTDAGSVVALMAGLAPEKPSAEVRNFPAMLRDCPDWRRRLAEGAVADLAAIMEPGLAALMAINARGADPRPAAQALWREFSNSRSAILDLLPKSGNMGPRRAA
;
A
#
# COMPACT_ATOMS: atom_id res chain seq x y z
N MET A 1 -10.68 6.05 5.07
CA MET A 1 -9.80 6.44 3.93
C MET A 1 -9.37 5.19 3.18
N ARG A 2 -9.22 5.27 1.85
CA ARG A 2 -8.87 4.14 0.96
C ARG A 2 -7.52 3.47 1.29
N TRP A 3 -6.57 4.24 1.82
CA TRP A 3 -5.22 3.76 2.17
C TRP A 3 -5.21 2.62 3.21
N ALA A 4 -5.97 2.75 4.31
CA ALA A 4 -5.99 1.73 5.36
C ALA A 4 -6.55 0.39 4.85
N ALA A 5 -7.66 0.45 4.10
CA ALA A 5 -8.23 -0.74 3.46
C ALA A 5 -7.24 -1.38 2.47
N LEU A 6 -6.45 -0.56 1.77
CA LEU A 6 -5.43 -1.04 0.84
C LEU A 6 -4.27 -1.74 1.58
N THR A 7 -3.84 -1.23 2.73
CA THR A 7 -2.83 -1.89 3.57
C THR A 7 -3.32 -3.20 4.18
N ASP A 8 -4.60 -3.27 4.54
CA ASP A 8 -5.24 -4.49 5.04
C ASP A 8 -5.32 -5.55 3.93
N ALA A 9 -5.78 -5.15 2.73
CA ALA A 9 -5.81 -6.02 1.55
C ALA A 9 -4.41 -6.55 1.19
N GLY A 10 -3.38 -5.69 1.23
CA GLY A 10 -2.00 -6.10 1.06
C GLY A 10 -1.57 -7.18 2.06
N SER A 11 -1.94 -7.03 3.33
CA SER A 11 -1.63 -8.01 4.37
C SER A 11 -2.29 -9.37 4.11
N VAL A 12 -3.53 -9.38 3.60
CA VAL A 12 -4.20 -10.62 3.17
C VAL A 12 -3.47 -11.27 2.00
N VAL A 13 -3.05 -10.49 0.99
CA VAL A 13 -2.29 -11.03 -0.15
C VAL A 13 -0.94 -11.61 0.30
N ALA A 14 -0.23 -10.95 1.23
CA ALA A 14 1.01 -11.48 1.81
C ALA A 14 0.79 -12.82 2.52
N LEU A 15 -0.31 -12.95 3.29
CA LEU A 15 -0.68 -14.20 3.94
C LEU A 15 -0.95 -15.31 2.92
N MET A 16 -1.73 -15.01 1.86
CA MET A 16 -1.99 -15.96 0.77
C MET A 16 -0.73 -16.33 -0.02
N ALA A 17 0.28 -15.46 -0.05
CA ALA A 17 1.58 -15.72 -0.65
C ALA A 17 2.50 -16.59 0.23
N GLY A 18 2.10 -16.88 1.48
CA GLY A 18 2.90 -17.62 2.46
C GLY A 18 4.02 -16.78 3.08
N LEU A 19 3.88 -15.45 3.09
CA LEU A 19 4.87 -14.53 3.64
C LEU A 19 4.58 -14.23 5.12
N ALA A 20 5.63 -13.93 5.86
CA ALA A 20 5.48 -13.48 7.24
C ALA A 20 4.76 -12.12 7.28
N PRO A 21 3.93 -11.86 8.31
CA PRO A 21 3.29 -10.56 8.48
C PRO A 21 4.31 -9.42 8.50
N GLU A 22 4.13 -8.45 7.63
CA GLU A 22 4.96 -7.24 7.62
C GLU A 22 4.52 -6.32 8.77
N LYS A 23 5.49 -5.80 9.52
CA LYS A 23 5.22 -4.72 10.48
C LYS A 23 5.11 -3.40 9.71
N PRO A 24 3.97 -2.70 9.76
CA PRO A 24 3.81 -1.44 9.03
C PRO A 24 4.86 -0.41 9.47
N SER A 25 5.56 0.18 8.50
CA SER A 25 6.54 1.24 8.76
C SER A 25 5.86 2.49 9.35
N ALA A 26 6.65 3.41 9.91
CA ALA A 26 6.13 4.70 10.36
C ALA A 26 5.52 5.50 9.18
N GLU A 27 6.11 5.42 8.00
CA GLU A 27 5.64 6.12 6.79
C GLU A 27 4.27 5.60 6.34
N VAL A 28 4.08 4.27 6.34
CA VAL A 28 2.78 3.66 6.02
C VAL A 28 1.69 4.15 6.97
N ARG A 29 1.99 4.25 8.27
CA ARG A 29 1.04 4.72 9.30
C ARG A 29 0.77 6.22 9.20
N ASN A 30 1.80 7.01 8.87
CA ASN A 30 1.72 8.47 8.79
C ASN A 30 1.28 8.99 7.41
N PHE A 31 1.02 8.11 6.44
CA PHE A 31 0.63 8.48 5.08
C PHE A 31 -0.48 9.55 5.03
N PRO A 32 -1.60 9.46 5.78
CA PRO A 32 -2.64 10.49 5.73
C PRO A 32 -2.16 11.86 6.20
N ALA A 33 -1.21 11.90 7.16
CA ALA A 33 -0.62 13.16 7.61
C ALA A 33 0.33 13.73 6.54
N MET A 34 1.25 12.90 6.02
CA MET A 34 2.18 13.27 4.95
C MET A 34 1.46 13.77 3.68
N LEU A 35 0.31 13.17 3.36
CA LEU A 35 -0.52 13.56 2.22
C LEU A 35 -1.18 14.95 2.41
N ARG A 36 -1.58 15.30 3.65
CA ARG A 36 -2.12 16.64 3.96
C ARG A 36 -1.08 17.75 3.84
N ASP A 37 0.18 17.43 4.13
CA ASP A 37 1.30 18.38 4.11
C ASP A 37 1.91 18.55 2.70
N CYS A 38 1.37 17.86 1.68
CA CYS A 38 1.84 17.93 0.30
C CYS A 38 1.25 19.11 -0.49
N PRO A 39 2.01 19.68 -1.45
CA PRO A 39 1.43 20.52 -2.50
C PRO A 39 0.32 19.79 -3.27
N ASP A 40 -0.72 20.51 -3.67
CA ASP A 40 -1.94 19.94 -4.26
C ASP A 40 -1.70 18.99 -5.45
N TRP A 41 -0.77 19.33 -6.36
CA TRP A 41 -0.48 18.48 -7.53
C TRP A 41 0.08 17.11 -7.11
N ARG A 42 0.95 17.08 -6.10
CA ARG A 42 1.60 15.87 -5.60
C ARG A 42 0.63 15.03 -4.79
N ARG A 43 -0.24 15.70 -4.03
CA ARG A 43 -1.37 15.09 -3.33
C ARG A 43 -2.31 14.38 -4.29
N ARG A 44 -2.76 15.06 -5.36
CA ARG A 44 -3.65 14.47 -6.39
C ARG A 44 -3.00 13.27 -7.07
N LEU A 45 -1.71 13.35 -7.38
CA LEU A 45 -0.96 12.24 -7.96
C LEU A 45 -0.92 11.02 -7.02
N ALA A 46 -0.63 11.23 -5.74
CA ALA A 46 -0.63 10.16 -4.75
C ALA A 46 -2.04 9.57 -4.51
N GLU A 47 -3.08 10.40 -4.44
CA GLU A 47 -4.48 9.96 -4.33
C GLU A 47 -4.90 9.12 -5.54
N GLY A 48 -4.52 9.54 -6.75
CA GLY A 48 -4.74 8.78 -7.99
C GLY A 48 -4.02 7.43 -7.97
N ALA A 49 -2.72 7.41 -7.63
CA ALA A 49 -1.96 6.17 -7.53
C ALA A 49 -2.53 5.19 -6.49
N VAL A 50 -3.04 5.69 -5.35
CA VAL A 50 -3.77 4.86 -4.37
C VAL A 50 -5.06 4.31 -4.96
N ALA A 51 -5.76 5.10 -5.77
CA ALA A 51 -6.98 4.65 -6.44
C ALA A 51 -6.71 3.56 -7.47
N ASP A 52 -5.65 3.71 -8.27
CA ASP A 52 -5.23 2.74 -9.29
C ASP A 52 -4.77 1.43 -8.64
N LEU A 53 -3.93 1.52 -7.60
CA LEU A 53 -3.47 0.36 -6.86
C LEU A 53 -4.64 -0.41 -6.24
N ALA A 54 -5.62 0.29 -5.69
CA ALA A 54 -6.84 -0.35 -5.18
C ALA A 54 -7.68 -1.01 -6.27
N ALA A 55 -7.76 -0.41 -7.47
CA ALA A 55 -8.48 -0.99 -8.61
C ALA A 55 -7.84 -2.29 -9.13
N ILE A 56 -6.53 -2.48 -8.92
CA ILE A 56 -5.82 -3.73 -9.21
C ILE A 56 -6.00 -4.75 -8.07
N MET A 57 -5.92 -4.29 -6.82
CA MET A 57 -5.96 -5.16 -5.64
C MET A 57 -7.31 -5.87 -5.45
N GLU A 58 -8.43 -5.18 -5.68
CA GLU A 58 -9.77 -5.74 -5.49
C GLU A 58 -10.05 -6.97 -6.38
N PRO A 59 -9.92 -6.90 -7.71
CA PRO A 59 -10.10 -8.08 -8.56
C PRO A 59 -8.99 -9.11 -8.36
N GLY A 60 -7.75 -8.69 -8.06
CA GLY A 60 -6.64 -9.60 -7.78
C GLY A 60 -6.93 -10.48 -6.56
N LEU A 61 -7.37 -9.88 -5.46
CA LEU A 61 -7.73 -10.61 -4.25
C LEU A 61 -8.95 -11.52 -4.47
N ALA A 62 -9.97 -11.05 -5.20
CA ALA A 62 -11.13 -11.87 -5.56
C ALA A 62 -10.72 -13.12 -6.36
N ALA A 63 -9.80 -12.97 -7.33
CA ALA A 63 -9.26 -14.08 -8.09
C ALA A 63 -8.49 -15.08 -7.22
N LEU A 64 -7.64 -14.60 -6.31
CA LEU A 64 -6.90 -15.47 -5.38
C LEU A 64 -7.84 -16.26 -4.47
N MET A 65 -8.89 -15.62 -3.94
CA MET A 65 -9.91 -16.31 -3.13
C MET A 65 -10.65 -17.37 -3.95
N ALA A 66 -10.98 -17.09 -5.20
CA ALA A 66 -11.64 -18.05 -6.09
C ALA A 66 -10.75 -19.26 -6.41
N ILE A 67 -9.45 -19.05 -6.64
CA ILE A 67 -8.46 -20.13 -6.83
C ILE A 67 -8.40 -21.01 -5.58
N ASN A 68 -8.26 -20.38 -4.40
CA ASN A 68 -8.20 -21.09 -3.13
C ASN A 68 -9.50 -21.89 -2.83
N ALA A 69 -10.66 -21.30 -3.11
CA ALA A 69 -11.96 -21.96 -2.93
C ALA A 69 -12.15 -23.19 -3.84
N ARG A 70 -11.45 -23.25 -4.97
CA ARG A 70 -11.41 -24.41 -5.88
C ARG A 70 -10.38 -25.46 -5.47
N GLY A 71 -9.67 -25.27 -4.35
CA GLY A 71 -8.62 -26.17 -3.86
C GLY A 71 -7.31 -26.09 -4.62
N ALA A 72 -7.15 -25.11 -5.53
CA ALA A 72 -5.89 -24.86 -6.21
C ALA A 72 -4.98 -23.96 -5.38
N ASP A 73 -3.66 -24.05 -5.61
CA ASP A 73 -2.67 -23.26 -4.87
C ASP A 73 -2.62 -21.80 -5.37
N PRO A 74 -3.04 -20.80 -4.57
CA PRO A 74 -3.00 -19.40 -4.97
C PRO A 74 -1.61 -18.75 -4.81
N ARG A 75 -0.66 -19.43 -4.15
CA ARG A 75 0.61 -18.81 -3.71
C ARG A 75 1.41 -18.17 -4.84
N PRO A 76 1.60 -18.78 -6.03
CA PRO A 76 2.39 -18.15 -7.09
C PRO A 76 1.80 -16.82 -7.58
N ALA A 77 0.47 -16.78 -7.73
CA ALA A 77 -0.25 -15.57 -8.12
C ALA A 77 -0.24 -14.52 -6.99
N ALA A 78 -0.40 -14.96 -5.73
CA ALA A 78 -0.35 -14.09 -4.57
C ALA A 78 1.03 -13.43 -4.41
N GLN A 79 2.12 -14.17 -4.65
CA GLN A 79 3.48 -13.62 -4.64
C GLN A 79 3.69 -12.55 -5.71
N ALA A 80 3.13 -12.74 -6.92
CA ALA A 80 3.21 -11.75 -7.98
C ALA A 80 2.45 -10.47 -7.60
N LEU A 81 1.20 -10.60 -7.13
CA LEU A 81 0.39 -9.46 -6.70
C LEU A 81 1.00 -8.75 -5.50
N TRP A 82 1.57 -9.49 -4.53
CA TRP A 82 2.26 -8.91 -3.38
C TRP A 82 3.46 -8.06 -3.78
N ARG A 83 4.29 -8.53 -4.72
CA ARG A 83 5.44 -7.76 -5.21
C ARG A 83 4.99 -6.46 -5.86
N GLU A 84 3.96 -6.53 -6.70
CA GLU A 84 3.40 -5.34 -7.36
C GLU A 84 2.85 -4.34 -6.33
N PHE A 85 2.08 -4.83 -5.36
CA PHE A 85 1.58 -4.03 -4.26
C PHE A 85 2.70 -3.37 -3.45
N SER A 86 3.72 -4.13 -3.05
CA SER A 86 4.83 -3.62 -2.24
C SER A 86 5.62 -2.54 -2.99
N ASN A 87 5.93 -2.78 -4.27
CA ASN A 87 6.64 -1.84 -5.12
C ASN A 87 5.82 -0.55 -5.33
N SER A 88 4.54 -0.68 -5.68
CA SER A 88 3.64 0.44 -5.90
C SER A 88 3.43 1.26 -4.61
N ARG A 89 3.25 0.59 -3.47
CA ARG A 89 3.15 1.24 -2.15
C ARG A 89 4.42 2.03 -1.82
N SER A 90 5.60 1.46 -2.08
CA SER A 90 6.87 2.16 -1.88
C SER A 90 6.97 3.40 -2.77
N ALA A 91 6.63 3.28 -4.06
CA ALA A 91 6.65 4.40 -4.99
C ALA A 91 5.69 5.53 -4.57
N ILE A 92 4.49 5.17 -4.09
CA ILE A 92 3.51 6.12 -3.54
C ILE A 92 4.08 6.85 -2.32
N LEU A 93 4.78 6.14 -1.42
CA LEU A 93 5.41 6.76 -0.25
C LEU A 93 6.56 7.70 -0.64
N ASP A 94 7.35 7.36 -1.65
CA ASP A 94 8.43 8.20 -2.16
C ASP A 94 7.93 9.48 -2.86
N LEU A 95 6.66 9.51 -3.29
CA LEU A 95 6.02 10.76 -3.74
C LEU A 95 5.79 11.74 -2.59
N LEU A 96 5.69 11.28 -1.35
CA LEU A 96 5.37 12.14 -0.22
C LEU A 96 6.64 12.66 0.45
N PRO A 97 6.61 13.86 1.08
CA PRO A 97 7.73 14.33 1.86
C PRO A 97 7.98 13.35 3.01
N LYS A 98 9.18 12.77 3.04
CA LYS A 98 9.63 11.96 4.18
C LYS A 98 9.51 12.83 5.44
N SER A 99 8.96 12.28 6.52
CA SER A 99 8.59 13.02 7.75
C SER A 99 9.76 13.66 8.53
N GLY A 100 10.88 13.99 7.87
CA GLY A 100 12.05 14.65 8.45
C GLY A 100 12.61 15.82 7.65
N ASN A 101 11.99 16.28 6.55
CA ASN A 101 12.58 17.33 5.70
C ASN A 101 11.84 18.69 5.67
N MET A 102 10.93 18.95 6.61
CA MET A 102 10.36 20.28 6.86
C MET A 102 11.01 20.84 8.14
N GLY A 103 12.04 21.69 8.01
CA GLY A 103 12.67 22.38 9.16
C GLY A 103 11.81 23.52 9.73
N PRO A 104 12.26 24.27 10.76
CA PRO A 104 13.30 23.96 11.76
C PRO A 104 12.70 23.37 13.05
N ARG A 105 13.59 22.72 13.84
CA ARG A 105 13.34 22.28 15.21
C ARG A 105 12.85 23.49 16.02
N ARG A 106 11.62 23.44 16.56
CA ARG A 106 11.17 24.46 17.51
C ARG A 106 12.11 24.44 18.71
N ALA A 107 12.92 25.49 18.82
CA ALA A 107 13.68 25.82 20.02
C ALA A 107 12.82 26.73 20.91
N ALA A 108 13.12 26.66 22.21
CA ALA A 108 12.46 27.26 23.37
C ALA A 108 11.26 26.47 23.92
#